data_AF-A0A2A2M2V2-F1
#
_entry.id   AF-A0A2A2M2V2-F1
#
_cell.length_a   1.000
_cell.length_b   1.000
_cell.length_c   1.000
_cell.angle_alpha   90.00
_cell.angle_beta   90.00
_cell.angle_gamma   90.00
#
_symmetry.space_group_name_H-M   'P 1'
#
loop_
_entity.id
_entity.type
_entity.pdbx_description
1 polymer ?
#
loop_
_entity_poly.entity_id
_entity_poly.type
_entity_poly.pdbx_seq_one_letter_code
_entity_poly.pdbx_strand_id
1 'polypeptide(L)'
;MLPIAVLPVAGLLLRLGQPDLLNIAFVSAAGDAIFAHLGLLFAVGVATGFARDGNGAAVMAGIVCYLTIGNTAQVFLVPPPGTVPPGTADAIAATLATAWKGAAIDKLQVPIGIIAGLVGGLFYNRFATVKLPEYLAFFGGRRLVPILAGFAGLAIGALLGPSYAGINAGVDALSRGVVAAGGFGLFAFGLLNRLPAT
;
A
#
# COMPACT_ATOMS: atom_id res chain seq x y z
N MET A 1 11.06 -10.79 1.08
CA MET A 1 11.85 -11.11 -0.13
C MET A 1 10.97 -11.36 -1.36
N LEU A 2 9.76 -11.91 -1.23
CA LEU A 2 8.89 -12.23 -2.38
C LEU A 2 8.49 -11.05 -3.30
N PRO A 3 8.12 -9.85 -2.80
CA PRO A 3 7.63 -8.78 -3.68
C PRO A 3 8.73 -8.12 -4.53
N ILE A 4 9.95 -8.05 -4.00
CA ILE A 4 11.09 -7.41 -4.65
C ILE A 4 11.56 -8.23 -5.86
N ALA A 5 11.39 -9.56 -5.81
CA ALA A 5 11.76 -10.46 -6.91
C ALA A 5 10.92 -10.27 -8.18
N VAL A 6 9.74 -9.65 -8.09
CA VAL A 6 8.83 -9.44 -9.24
C VAL A 6 9.12 -8.13 -9.98
N LEU A 7 9.83 -7.19 -9.34
CA LEU A 7 10.12 -5.86 -9.91
C LEU A 7 10.95 -5.90 -11.21
N PRO A 8 11.97 -6.77 -11.38
CA PRO A 8 12.71 -6.86 -12.65
C PRO A 8 11.81 -7.25 -13.82
N VAL A 9 10.89 -8.19 -13.61
CA VAL A 9 9.95 -8.63 -14.65
C VAL A 9 8.97 -7.52 -14.98
N ALA A 10 8.43 -6.82 -13.98
CA ALA A 10 7.55 -5.68 -14.20
C ALA A 10 8.23 -4.57 -15.02
N GLY A 11 9.49 -4.24 -14.70
CA GLY A 11 10.27 -3.24 -15.43
C GLY A 11 10.57 -3.65 -16.87
N LEU A 12 10.89 -4.92 -17.11
CA LEU A 12 11.10 -5.44 -18.46
C LEU A 12 9.83 -5.40 -19.30
N LEU A 13 8.69 -5.85 -18.75
CA LEU A 13 7.39 -5.81 -19.45
C LEU A 13 7.00 -4.37 -19.79
N LEU A 14 7.16 -3.44 -18.85
CA LEU A 14 6.87 -2.03 -19.08
C LEU A 14 7.74 -1.43 -20.18
N ARG A 15 9.05 -1.74 -20.16
CA ARG A 15 9.99 -1.21 -21.16
C ARG A 15 9.75 -1.80 -22.55
N LEU A 16 9.48 -3.09 -22.66
CA LEU A 16 9.23 -3.75 -23.94
C LEU A 16 7.94 -3.29 -24.61
N GLY A 17 6.92 -2.88 -23.84
CA GLY A 17 5.66 -2.37 -24.37
C GLY A 17 5.67 -0.90 -24.83
N GLN A 18 6.78 -0.17 -24.64
CA GLN A 18 6.87 1.23 -25.06
C GLN A 18 6.91 1.38 -26.60
N PRO A 19 6.40 2.52 -27.11
CA PRO A 19 6.36 2.79 -28.55
C PRO A 19 7.75 2.81 -29.20
N ASP A 20 8.80 3.09 -28.42
CA ASP A 20 10.19 3.14 -28.88
C ASP A 20 10.87 1.77 -29.07
N LEU A 21 10.25 0.66 -28.64
CA LEU A 21 10.86 -0.67 -28.71
C LEU A 21 10.04 -1.65 -29.55
N LEU A 22 9.01 -2.28 -28.97
CA LEU A 22 8.18 -3.26 -29.67
C LEU A 22 6.74 -2.77 -29.88
N ASN A 23 6.34 -1.65 -29.26
CA ASN A 23 5.01 -1.04 -29.36
C ASN A 23 3.86 -2.04 -29.13
N ILE A 24 4.02 -2.94 -28.16
CA ILE A 24 3.01 -3.95 -27.82
C ILE A 24 2.21 -3.50 -26.60
N ALA A 25 1.06 -2.89 -26.83
CA ALA A 25 0.22 -2.28 -25.78
C ALA A 25 -0.26 -3.27 -24.69
N PHE A 26 -0.41 -4.57 -25.00
CA PHE A 26 -0.80 -5.55 -23.98
C PHE A 26 0.33 -5.83 -22.98
N VAL A 27 1.60 -5.73 -23.41
CA VAL A 27 2.78 -6.05 -22.60
C VAL A 27 3.09 -4.92 -21.62
N SER A 28 2.96 -3.66 -22.05
CA SER A 28 3.07 -2.50 -21.16
C SER A 28 1.97 -2.53 -20.08
N ALA A 29 0.72 -2.78 -20.48
CA ALA A 29 -0.40 -2.89 -19.55
C ALA A 29 -0.19 -3.99 -18.48
N ALA A 30 0.42 -5.12 -18.86
CA ALA A 30 0.77 -6.18 -17.91
C ALA A 30 1.86 -5.76 -16.91
N GLY A 31 2.86 -5.01 -17.36
CA GLY A 31 3.89 -4.42 -16.49
C GLY A 31 3.31 -3.39 -15.52
N ASP A 32 2.46 -2.49 -16.03
CA ASP A 32 1.77 -1.47 -15.24
C ASP A 32 0.90 -2.08 -14.15
N ALA A 33 0.22 -3.19 -14.42
CA ALA A 33 -0.62 -3.87 -13.43
C ALA A 33 0.17 -4.32 -12.18
N ILE A 34 1.43 -4.73 -12.35
CA ILE A 34 2.29 -5.13 -11.21
C ILE A 34 2.67 -3.91 -10.37
N PHE A 35 2.99 -2.77 -11.00
CA PHE A 35 3.30 -1.53 -10.30
C PHE A 35 2.06 -0.92 -9.62
N ALA A 36 0.88 -1.02 -10.24
CA ALA A 36 -0.38 -0.54 -9.70
C ALA A 36 -0.85 -1.33 -8.45
N HIS A 37 -0.42 -2.59 -8.31
CA HIS A 37 -0.76 -3.45 -7.18
C HIS A 37 0.44 -3.79 -6.30
N LEU A 38 1.49 -3.00 -6.38
CA LEU A 38 2.73 -3.23 -5.64
C LEU A 38 2.48 -3.21 -4.13
N GLY A 39 1.61 -2.31 -3.65
CA GLY A 39 1.18 -2.31 -2.24
C GLY A 39 0.54 -3.63 -1.78
N LEU A 40 -0.30 -4.23 -2.61
CA LEU A 40 -0.94 -5.51 -2.32
C LEU A 40 0.08 -6.66 -2.30
N LEU A 41 1.03 -6.65 -3.25
CA LEU A 41 2.13 -7.62 -3.26
C LEU A 41 2.97 -7.53 -1.99
N PHE A 42 3.23 -6.32 -1.49
CA PHE A 42 3.89 -6.12 -0.20
C PHE A 42 3.05 -6.63 0.98
N ALA A 43 1.74 -6.38 0.99
CA ALA A 43 0.84 -6.90 2.03
C ALA A 43 0.88 -8.43 2.10
N VAL A 44 0.80 -9.09 0.94
CA VAL A 44 0.90 -10.55 0.83
C VAL A 44 2.28 -11.04 1.31
N GLY A 45 3.36 -10.49 0.78
CA GLY A 45 4.71 -10.94 1.09
C GLY A 45 5.11 -10.75 2.55
N VAL A 46 4.67 -9.64 3.18
CA VAL A 46 4.91 -9.39 4.60
C VAL A 46 4.03 -10.29 5.46
N ALA A 47 2.75 -10.46 5.14
CA ALA A 47 1.86 -11.36 5.86
C ALA A 47 2.37 -12.82 5.83
N THR A 48 2.82 -13.31 4.67
CA THR A 48 3.42 -14.65 4.55
C THR A 48 4.70 -14.79 5.37
N GLY A 49 5.56 -13.76 5.36
CA GLY A 49 6.85 -13.82 6.04
C GLY A 49 6.73 -13.74 7.56
N PHE A 50 5.66 -13.13 8.07
CA PHE A 50 5.42 -12.97 9.50
C PHE A 50 4.58 -14.10 10.11
N ALA A 51 3.83 -14.85 9.30
CA ALA A 51 3.04 -15.98 9.75
C ALA A 51 3.96 -17.17 10.07
N ARG A 52 3.90 -17.70 11.30
CA ARG A 52 4.78 -18.80 11.76
C ARG A 52 4.61 -20.09 10.95
N ASP A 53 3.40 -20.34 10.45
CA ASP A 53 3.07 -21.57 9.73
C ASP A 53 2.97 -21.36 8.21
N GLY A 54 3.24 -20.15 7.70
CA GLY A 54 3.04 -19.80 6.29
C GLY A 54 1.59 -20.02 5.78
N ASN A 55 0.61 -20.07 6.69
CA ASN A 55 -0.76 -20.42 6.35
C ASN A 55 -1.44 -19.31 5.55
N GLY A 56 -2.14 -19.68 4.47
CA GLY A 56 -2.87 -18.76 3.59
C GLY A 56 -3.92 -17.90 4.31
N ALA A 57 -4.41 -18.32 5.49
CA ALA A 57 -5.31 -17.50 6.29
C ALA A 57 -4.69 -16.15 6.74
N ALA A 58 -3.38 -16.11 7.02
CA ALA A 58 -2.67 -14.86 7.33
C ALA A 58 -2.61 -13.91 6.13
N VAL A 59 -2.41 -14.49 4.94
CA VAL A 59 -2.35 -13.75 3.68
C VAL A 59 -3.71 -13.14 3.35
N MET A 60 -4.78 -13.93 3.48
CA MET A 60 -6.14 -13.43 3.30
C MET A 60 -6.45 -12.28 4.25
N ALA A 61 -5.99 -12.36 5.50
CA ALA A 61 -6.14 -11.27 6.47
C ALA A 61 -5.36 -10.01 6.06
N GLY A 62 -4.12 -10.15 5.56
CA GLY A 62 -3.33 -9.03 5.04
C GLY A 62 -3.97 -8.36 3.82
N ILE A 63 -4.51 -9.15 2.87
CA ILE A 63 -5.21 -8.62 1.69
C ILE A 63 -6.48 -7.87 2.10
N VAL A 64 -7.31 -8.46 2.98
CA VAL A 64 -8.53 -7.80 3.47
C VAL A 64 -8.20 -6.50 4.20
N CYS A 65 -7.15 -6.49 5.04
CA CYS A 65 -6.68 -5.28 5.72
C CYS A 65 -6.22 -4.21 4.71
N TYR A 66 -5.47 -4.59 3.68
CA TYR A 66 -4.99 -3.66 2.65
C TYR A 66 -6.15 -3.02 1.87
N LEU A 67 -7.09 -3.83 1.40
CA LEU A 67 -8.24 -3.35 0.63
C LEU A 67 -9.18 -2.48 1.48
N THR A 68 -9.35 -2.81 2.76
CA THR A 68 -10.18 -2.01 3.68
C THR A 68 -9.52 -0.67 4.01
N ILE A 69 -8.21 -0.62 4.23
CA ILE A 69 -7.49 0.65 4.44
C ILE A 69 -7.61 1.54 3.20
N GLY A 70 -7.36 0.99 2.00
CA GLY A 70 -7.42 1.74 0.75
C GLY A 70 -8.77 2.41 0.54
N ASN A 71 -9.86 1.64 0.63
CA ASN A 71 -11.21 2.18 0.42
C ASN A 71 -11.66 3.14 1.55
N THR A 72 -11.29 2.86 2.80
CA THR A 72 -11.65 3.73 3.94
C THR A 72 -10.90 5.06 3.87
N ALA A 73 -9.62 5.04 3.50
CA ALA A 73 -8.81 6.26 3.38
C ALA A 73 -9.36 7.22 2.31
N GLN A 74 -9.93 6.71 1.21
CA GLN A 74 -10.55 7.53 0.16
C GLN A 74 -11.72 8.37 0.68
N VAL A 75 -12.45 7.88 1.68
CA VAL A 75 -13.61 8.60 2.25
C VAL A 75 -13.15 9.84 3.02
N PHE A 76 -12.05 9.72 3.77
CA PHE A 76 -11.56 10.76 4.67
C PHE A 76 -10.52 11.71 4.05
N LEU A 77 -10.00 11.40 2.86
CA LEU A 77 -9.14 12.30 2.10
C LEU A 77 -9.92 13.54 1.64
N VAL A 78 -9.52 14.71 2.15
CA VAL A 78 -10.05 16.01 1.71
C VAL A 78 -9.20 16.52 0.54
N PRO A 79 -9.77 16.66 -0.67
CA PRO A 79 -9.04 17.22 -1.81
C PRO A 79 -8.69 18.70 -1.55
N PRO A 80 -7.46 19.16 -1.87
CA PRO A 80 -7.07 20.55 -1.71
C PRO A 80 -7.95 21.49 -2.56
N PRO A 81 -8.24 22.72 -2.07
CA PRO A 81 -8.96 23.73 -2.86
C PRO A 81 -8.08 24.17 -4.03
N GLY A 82 -8.37 23.67 -5.24
CA GLY A 82 -7.59 23.94 -6.45
C GLY A 82 -7.56 22.80 -7.47
N THR A 83 -8.06 21.60 -7.12
CA THR A 83 -8.17 20.46 -8.05
C THR A 83 -9.33 20.59 -9.04
N VAL A 84 -10.21 21.56 -8.83
CA VAL A 84 -11.40 21.82 -9.64
C VAL A 84 -11.34 23.27 -10.12
N PRO A 85 -11.18 23.52 -11.44
CA PRO A 85 -11.26 24.86 -11.99
C PRO A 85 -12.63 25.48 -11.67
N PRO A 86 -12.70 26.77 -11.28
CA PRO A 86 -13.97 27.45 -11.03
C PRO A 86 -14.84 27.41 -12.30
N GLY A 87 -16.07 26.89 -12.22
CA GLY A 87 -17.00 26.82 -13.35
C GLY A 87 -17.07 25.48 -14.09
N THR A 88 -16.45 24.41 -13.57
CA THR A 88 -16.66 23.05 -14.08
C THR A 88 -17.95 22.44 -13.49
N ALA A 89 -18.70 21.70 -14.31
CA ALA A 89 -19.92 21.02 -13.87
C ALA A 89 -19.64 20.07 -12.69
N ASP A 90 -20.53 20.00 -11.71
CA ASP A 90 -20.35 19.25 -10.46
C ASP A 90 -19.95 17.77 -10.68
N ALA A 91 -20.40 17.17 -11.79
CA ALA A 91 -20.05 15.82 -12.20
C ALA A 91 -18.56 15.66 -12.58
N ILE A 92 -17.95 16.67 -13.19
CA ILE A 92 -16.52 16.68 -13.57
C ILE A 92 -15.65 16.99 -12.34
N ALA A 93 -16.13 17.85 -11.45
CA ALA A 93 -15.47 18.13 -10.17
C ALA A 93 -15.35 16.86 -9.31
N ALA A 94 -16.40 16.04 -9.27
CA ALA A 94 -16.42 14.79 -8.52
C ALA A 94 -15.43 13.74 -9.07
N THR A 95 -15.34 13.57 -10.39
CA THR A 95 -14.43 12.60 -11.00
C THR A 95 -12.96 13.00 -10.84
N LEU A 96 -12.64 14.30 -10.95
CA LEU A 96 -11.29 14.82 -10.68
C LEU A 96 -10.88 14.63 -9.22
N ALA A 97 -11.80 14.84 -8.27
CA ALA A 97 -11.56 14.60 -6.86
C ALA A 97 -11.30 13.11 -6.56
N THR A 98 -12.04 12.19 -7.18
CA THR A 98 -11.81 10.74 -7.03
C THR A 98 -10.48 10.31 -7.64
N ALA A 99 -10.11 10.83 -8.82
CA ALA A 99 -8.82 10.56 -9.44
C ALA A 99 -7.64 11.05 -8.58
N TRP A 100 -7.76 12.22 -7.96
CA TRP A 100 -6.75 12.72 -7.03
C TRP A 100 -6.60 11.83 -5.79
N LYS A 101 -7.73 11.37 -5.22
CA LYS A 101 -7.72 10.44 -4.07
C LYS A 101 -7.05 9.11 -4.41
N GLY A 102 -7.27 8.59 -5.62
CA GLY A 102 -6.57 7.39 -6.13
C GLY A 102 -5.06 7.61 -6.16
N ALA A 103 -4.61 8.65 -6.87
CA ALA A 103 -3.19 8.97 -7.00
C ALA A 103 -2.51 9.28 -5.64
N ALA A 104 -3.26 9.87 -4.70
CA ALA A 104 -2.80 10.13 -3.34
C ALA A 104 -2.47 8.83 -2.58
N ILE A 105 -3.33 7.82 -2.70
CA ILE A 105 -3.15 6.51 -2.07
C ILE A 105 -2.09 5.69 -2.79
N ASP A 106 -1.96 5.82 -4.11
CA ASP A 106 -0.92 5.13 -4.88
C ASP A 106 0.49 5.47 -4.41
N LYS A 107 0.71 6.69 -3.91
CA LYS A 107 2.00 7.09 -3.29
C LYS A 107 2.27 6.37 -1.97
N LEU A 108 1.23 6.00 -1.23
CA LEU A 108 1.30 5.33 0.06
C LEU A 108 1.02 3.82 -0.02
N GLN A 109 0.82 3.28 -1.21
CA GLN A 109 0.42 1.88 -1.38
C GLN A 109 1.41 0.90 -0.75
N VAL A 110 2.72 1.18 -0.81
CA VAL A 110 3.78 0.33 -0.28
C VAL A 110 3.80 0.35 1.25
N PRO A 111 3.88 1.51 1.93
CA PRO A 111 3.82 1.54 3.39
C PRO A 111 2.49 1.02 3.93
N ILE A 112 1.36 1.33 3.29
CA ILE A 112 0.05 0.76 3.65
C ILE A 112 0.08 -0.77 3.51
N GLY A 113 0.67 -1.27 2.42
CA GLY A 113 0.87 -2.70 2.18
C GLY A 113 1.67 -3.38 3.30
N ILE A 114 2.79 -2.79 3.70
CA ILE A 114 3.62 -3.32 4.79
C ILE A 114 2.84 -3.36 6.11
N ILE A 115 2.15 -2.27 6.47
CA ILE A 115 1.34 -2.20 7.69
C ILE A 115 0.23 -3.25 7.67
N ALA A 116 -0.51 -3.34 6.55
CA ALA A 116 -1.57 -4.32 6.38
C ALA A 116 -1.07 -5.76 6.49
N GLY A 117 0.10 -6.05 5.89
CA GLY A 117 0.75 -7.35 5.98
C GLY A 117 1.20 -7.70 7.41
N LEU A 118 1.77 -6.73 8.14
CA LEU A 118 2.14 -6.91 9.55
C LEU A 118 0.92 -7.19 10.42
N VAL A 119 -0.16 -6.44 10.24
CA VAL A 119 -1.43 -6.65 10.96
C VAL A 119 -1.97 -8.06 10.67
N GLY A 120 -2.02 -8.46 9.40
CA GLY A 120 -2.47 -9.79 8.99
C GLY A 120 -1.64 -10.93 9.61
N GLY A 121 -0.31 -10.80 9.57
CA GLY A 121 0.60 -11.80 10.15
C GLY A 121 0.55 -11.87 11.68
N LEU A 122 0.51 -10.71 12.36
CA LEU A 122 0.38 -10.64 13.82
C LEU A 122 -0.96 -11.17 14.32
N PHE A 123 -2.05 -10.82 13.63
CA PHE A 123 -3.39 -11.28 14.01
C PHE A 123 -3.54 -12.78 13.77
N TYR A 124 -2.93 -13.32 12.73
CA TYR A 124 -2.88 -14.77 12.54
C TYR A 124 -2.17 -15.45 13.72
N ASN A 125 -0.97 -14.98 14.07
CA ASN A 125 -0.20 -15.59 15.15
C ASN A 125 -0.90 -15.51 16.52
N ARG A 126 -1.74 -14.48 16.75
CA ARG A 126 -2.42 -14.28 18.04
C ARG A 126 -3.84 -14.87 18.10
N PHE A 127 -4.61 -14.81 17.03
CA PHE A 127 -6.05 -15.13 17.05
C PHE A 127 -6.42 -16.42 16.32
N ALA A 128 -5.49 -17.06 15.58
CA ALA A 128 -5.79 -18.28 14.82
C ALA A 128 -6.20 -19.50 15.66
N THR A 129 -5.90 -19.52 16.95
CA THR A 129 -6.21 -20.64 17.88
C THR A 129 -7.30 -20.30 18.90
N VAL A 130 -7.84 -19.08 18.86
CA VAL A 130 -8.88 -18.65 19.81
C VAL A 130 -10.21 -19.34 19.50
N LYS A 131 -10.80 -19.99 20.50
CA LYS A 131 -12.12 -20.62 20.42
C LYS A 131 -13.17 -19.65 20.95
N LEU A 132 -14.20 -19.40 20.14
CA LEU A 132 -15.33 -18.55 20.50
C LEU A 132 -16.46 -19.38 21.18
N PRO A 133 -17.36 -18.74 21.95
CA PRO A 133 -18.52 -19.39 22.54
C PRO A 133 -19.42 -20.06 21.48
N GLU A 134 -20.26 -21.03 21.87
CA GLU A 134 -21.03 -21.88 20.92
C GLU A 134 -21.83 -21.10 19.86
N TYR A 135 -22.37 -19.93 20.18
CA TYR A 135 -23.14 -19.10 19.24
C TYR A 135 -22.28 -18.40 18.15
N LEU A 136 -20.97 -18.20 18.38
CA LEU A 136 -20.02 -17.63 17.41
C LEU A 136 -18.95 -18.64 16.97
N ALA A 137 -19.12 -19.92 17.31
CA ALA A 137 -18.15 -20.97 17.01
C ALA A 137 -17.83 -21.07 15.49
N PHE A 138 -18.76 -20.65 14.63
CA PHE A 138 -18.56 -20.57 13.18
C PHE A 138 -17.40 -19.66 12.76
N PHE A 139 -17.15 -18.59 13.51
CA PHE A 139 -16.07 -17.63 13.28
C PHE A 139 -14.79 -17.96 14.06
N GLY A 140 -14.77 -19.02 14.86
CA GLY A 140 -13.62 -19.40 15.69
C GLY A 140 -12.38 -19.79 14.89
N GLY A 141 -11.21 -19.64 15.52
CA GLY A 141 -9.92 -20.06 14.98
C GLY A 141 -9.48 -19.26 13.75
N ARG A 142 -9.05 -19.95 12.69
CA ARG A 142 -8.38 -19.34 11.52
C ARG A 142 -9.29 -18.46 10.66
N ARG A 143 -10.61 -18.63 10.75
CA ARG A 143 -11.61 -17.84 10.00
C ARG A 143 -11.88 -16.48 10.63
N LEU A 144 -11.57 -16.32 11.92
CA LEU A 144 -11.66 -15.07 12.66
C LEU A 144 -10.66 -14.03 12.14
N VAL A 145 -9.49 -14.51 11.72
CA VAL A 145 -8.32 -13.67 11.46
C VAL A 145 -8.59 -12.63 10.36
N PRO A 146 -9.17 -12.97 9.19
CA PRO A 146 -9.49 -11.98 8.18
C PRO A 146 -10.56 -10.97 8.62
N ILE A 147 -11.51 -11.39 9.46
CA ILE A 147 -12.58 -10.52 9.98
C ILE A 147 -11.97 -9.45 10.89
N LEU A 148 -11.14 -9.85 11.86
CA LEU A 148 -10.45 -8.90 12.73
C LEU A 148 -9.51 -7.98 11.95
N ALA A 149 -8.80 -8.51 10.96
CA ALA A 149 -7.92 -7.71 10.13
C ALA A 149 -8.69 -6.68 9.29
N GLY A 150 -9.91 -6.98 8.84
CA GLY A 150 -10.79 -5.98 8.21
C GLY A 150 -11.22 -4.86 9.16
N PHE A 151 -11.58 -5.18 10.40
CA PHE A 151 -11.88 -4.14 11.41
C PHE A 151 -10.66 -3.29 11.77
N ALA A 152 -9.49 -3.92 11.91
CA ALA A 152 -8.24 -3.20 12.11
C ALA A 152 -7.91 -2.31 10.90
N GLY A 153 -8.12 -2.79 9.68
CA GLY A 153 -7.95 -2.02 8.46
C GLY A 153 -8.90 -0.82 8.37
N LEU A 154 -10.15 -0.97 8.83
CA LEU A 154 -11.09 0.15 8.94
C LEU A 154 -10.59 1.21 9.93
N ALA A 155 -10.14 0.80 11.12
CA ALA A 155 -9.61 1.72 12.11
C ALA A 155 -8.36 2.45 11.60
N ILE A 156 -7.44 1.72 10.95
CA ILE A 156 -6.22 2.29 10.35
C ILE A 156 -6.58 3.26 9.22
N GLY A 157 -7.49 2.89 8.31
CA GLY A 157 -7.91 3.76 7.21
C GLY A 157 -8.61 5.04 7.69
N ALA A 158 -9.40 4.95 8.75
CA ALA A 158 -10.03 6.11 9.39
C ALA A 158 -9.01 7.08 10.01
N LEU A 159 -7.89 6.56 10.53
CA LEU A 159 -6.79 7.40 11.02
C LEU A 159 -5.92 7.96 9.88
N LEU A 160 -5.72 7.17 8.83
CA LEU A 160 -4.79 7.50 7.74
C LEU A 160 -5.31 8.64 6.86
N GLY A 161 -6.63 8.69 6.63
CA GLY A 161 -7.28 9.73 5.84
C GLY A 161 -6.99 11.17 6.31
N PRO A 162 -7.32 11.55 7.56
CA PRO A 162 -7.02 12.89 8.07
C PRO A 162 -5.51 13.13 8.25
N SER A 163 -4.73 12.08 8.51
CA SER A 163 -3.28 12.18 8.70
C SER A 163 -2.51 12.39 7.38
N TYR A 164 -3.15 12.16 6.23
CA TYR A 164 -2.49 12.20 4.92
C TYR A 164 -1.79 13.54 4.64
N ALA A 165 -2.43 14.67 4.94
CA ALA A 165 -1.86 15.99 4.72
C ALA A 165 -0.56 16.21 5.54
N GLY A 166 -0.54 15.71 6.78
CA GLY A 166 0.64 15.76 7.64
C GLY A 166 1.78 14.89 7.12
N ILE A 167 1.46 13.68 6.63
CA ILE A 167 2.44 12.77 6.02
C ILE A 167 3.05 13.40 4.77
N ASN A 168 2.24 13.95 3.86
CA ASN A 168 2.75 14.61 2.66
C ASN A 168 3.60 15.83 2.99
N ALA A 169 3.17 16.68 3.92
CA ALA A 169 3.96 17.84 4.33
C ALA A 169 5.32 17.43 4.93
N GLY A 170 5.34 16.35 5.72
CA GLY A 170 6.57 15.77 6.27
C GLY A 170 7.49 15.21 5.18
N VAL A 171 6.96 14.49 4.20
CA VAL A 171 7.72 13.98 3.05
C VAL A 171 8.27 15.15 2.23
N ASP A 172 7.48 16.17 1.94
CA ASP A 172 7.92 17.34 1.19
C ASP A 172 9.00 18.14 1.94
N ALA A 173 8.87 18.28 3.26
CA ALA A 173 9.87 18.90 4.11
C ALA A 173 11.18 18.11 4.09
N LEU A 174 11.10 16.78 4.19
CA LEU A 174 12.26 15.89 4.09
C LEU A 174 12.93 16.01 2.72
N SER A 175 12.15 15.95 1.63
CA SER A 175 12.66 16.08 0.26
C SER A 175 13.36 17.42 0.04
N ARG A 176 12.77 18.54 0.49
CA ARG A 176 13.41 19.86 0.42
C ARG A 176 14.67 19.93 1.29
N GLY A 177 14.65 19.32 2.47
CA GLY A 177 15.82 19.24 3.36
C GLY A 177 16.98 18.45 2.75
N VAL A 178 16.70 17.32 2.10
CA VAL A 178 17.70 16.50 1.40
C VAL A 178 18.30 17.27 0.21
N VAL A 179 17.47 17.96 -0.57
CA VAL A 179 17.94 18.80 -1.69
C VAL A 179 18.79 19.95 -1.18
N ALA A 180 18.42 20.58 -0.06
CA ALA A 180 19.19 21.64 0.57
C ALA A 180 20.52 21.14 1.18
N ALA A 181 20.60 19.87 1.59
CA ALA A 181 21.79 19.27 2.19
C ALA A 181 22.95 19.04 1.19
N GLY A 182 22.70 19.14 -0.13
CA GLY A 182 23.73 19.12 -1.17
C GLY A 182 24.74 17.97 -1.03
N GLY A 183 26.03 18.30 -1.03
CA GLY A 183 27.13 17.32 -0.96
C GLY A 183 27.18 16.50 0.33
N PHE A 184 26.70 17.02 1.45
CA PHE A 184 26.62 16.26 2.71
C PHE A 184 25.53 15.18 2.65
N GLY A 185 24.41 15.47 1.99
CA GLY A 185 23.34 14.50 1.75
C GLY A 185 23.82 13.31 0.89
N LEU A 186 24.59 13.59 -0.17
CA LEU A 186 25.21 12.56 -1.02
C LEU A 186 26.23 11.71 -0.26
N PHE A 187 27.04 12.33 0.61
CA PHE A 187 27.99 11.62 1.46
C PHE A 187 27.29 10.71 2.48
N ALA A 188 26.29 11.22 3.20
CA ALA A 188 25.51 10.45 4.17
C ALA A 188 24.74 9.31 3.50
N PHE A 189 24.14 9.54 2.33
CA PHE A 189 23.49 8.50 1.54
C PHE A 189 24.49 7.41 1.13
N GLY A 190 25.67 7.79 0.62
CA GLY A 190 26.72 6.83 0.26
C GLY A 190 27.21 5.98 1.44
N LEU A 191 27.35 6.60 2.63
CA LEU A 191 27.72 5.91 3.86
C LEU A 191 26.63 4.92 4.31
N LEU A 192 25.38 5.38 4.38
CA LEU A 192 24.23 4.56 4.79
C LEU A 192 23.95 3.42 3.81
N ASN A 193 24.12 3.64 2.50
CA ASN A 193 23.89 2.62 1.48
C ASN A 193 24.94 1.49 1.53
N ARG A 194 26.11 1.73 2.16
CA ARG A 194 27.16 0.71 2.34
C ARG A 194 27.08 -0.04 3.66
N LEU A 195 26.49 0.53 4.71
CA LEU A 195 26.39 -0.12 6.03
C LEU A 195 25.60 -1.45 6.06
N PRO A 196 24.51 -1.65 5.31
CA PRO A 196 23.78 -2.93 5.32
C PRO A 196 24.41 -4.02 4.41
N ALA A 197 25.55 -3.75 3.77
CA ALA A 197 26.23 -4.71 2.89
C ALA A 197 27.21 -5.66 3.61
N THR A 198 27.24 -5.65 4.95
CA THR A 198 27.99 -6.58 5.81
C THR A 198 27.05 -7.37 6.70
#